data_AF-A0AAV5D8I7-F1
#
_entry.id   AF-A0AAV5D8I7-F1
#
_cell.length_a   1.000
_cell.length_b   1.000
_cell.length_c   1.000
_cell.angle_alpha   90.00
_cell.angle_beta   90.00
_cell.angle_gamma   90.00
#
_symmetry.space_group_name_H-M   'P 1'
#
loop_
_entity.id
_entity.type
_entity.pdbx_description
1 polymer ?
#
loop_
_entity_poly.entity_id
_entity_poly.type
_entity_poly.pdbx_seq_one_letter_code
_entity_poly.pdbx_strand_id
1 'polypeptide(L)'
;MEAIVDQPVDEGEVPKTHVEAVAQVLSSTKFFQNVGLEPVASNRSAKAVVTAQVQELEAEVEAEKQGAATLKDKLEDLEQKSEESRVKQVEEIEKLKKDNEEICALVQCLLNMNNA
;
A
#
# COMPACT_ATOMS: atom_id res chain seq x y z
N MET A 1 38.39 -17.67 -27.80
CA MET A 1 38.60 -16.61 -28.82
C MET A 1 39.81 -16.93 -29.67
N GLU A 2 40.96 -17.25 -29.07
CA GLU A 2 42.19 -17.66 -29.81
C GLU A 2 41.95 -18.88 -30.72
N ALA A 3 41.27 -19.92 -30.23
CA ALA A 3 40.96 -21.12 -31.02
C ALA A 3 40.07 -20.93 -32.27
N ILE A 4 39.37 -19.79 -32.42
CA ILE A 4 38.54 -19.49 -33.61
C ILE A 4 39.37 -18.74 -34.66
N VAL A 5 40.40 -18.03 -34.22
CA VAL A 5 41.36 -17.32 -35.07
C VAL A 5 42.37 -18.31 -35.66
N ASP A 6 42.73 -19.35 -34.90
CA ASP A 6 43.73 -20.37 -35.30
C ASP A 6 43.12 -21.62 -35.97
N GLN A 7 41.84 -21.59 -36.33
CA GLN A 7 41.17 -22.73 -36.96
C GLN A 7 41.73 -22.92 -38.39
N PRO A 8 42.16 -24.14 -38.79
CA PRO A 8 42.73 -24.35 -40.11
C PRO A 8 41.70 -24.01 -41.18
N VAL A 9 42.05 -23.05 -42.02
CA VAL A 9 41.23 -22.55 -43.13
C VAL A 9 41.42 -23.51 -44.31
N ASP A 10 40.34 -24.16 -44.75
CA ASP A 10 40.34 -24.94 -46.00
C ASP A 10 40.77 -24.04 -47.18
N GLU A 11 41.53 -24.60 -48.12
CA GLU A 11 42.14 -23.89 -49.24
C GLU A 11 41.10 -23.07 -50.03
N GLY A 12 41.07 -21.75 -49.79
CA GLY A 12 40.22 -20.80 -50.54
C GLY A 12 39.52 -19.72 -49.70
N GLU A 13 39.43 -19.86 -48.37
CA GLU A 13 38.78 -18.86 -47.53
C GLU A 13 39.76 -17.85 -46.90
N VAL A 14 39.27 -16.63 -46.64
CA VAL A 14 40.04 -15.55 -46.01
C VAL A 14 40.10 -15.82 -44.50
N PRO A 15 41.28 -15.72 -43.84
CA PRO A 15 41.39 -15.86 -42.39
C PRO A 15 40.44 -14.91 -41.67
N LYS A 16 39.64 -15.44 -40.74
CA LYS A 16 38.69 -14.62 -39.96
C LYS A 16 39.42 -13.52 -39.22
N THR A 17 38.97 -12.29 -39.40
CA THR A 17 39.51 -11.15 -38.67
C THR A 17 39.15 -11.25 -37.19
N HIS A 18 39.93 -10.61 -36.31
CA HIS A 18 39.61 -10.56 -34.88
C HIS A 18 38.21 -10.03 -34.59
N VAL A 19 37.72 -9.10 -35.42
CA VAL A 19 36.36 -8.54 -35.33
C VAL A 19 35.31 -9.62 -35.59
N GLU A 20 35.50 -10.44 -36.62
CA GLU A 20 34.59 -11.54 -36.94
C GLU A 20 34.64 -12.66 -35.90
N ALA A 21 35.82 -12.98 -35.36
CA ALA A 21 35.97 -13.94 -34.28
C ALA A 21 35.24 -13.47 -33.01
N VAL A 22 35.34 -12.18 -32.67
CA VAL A 22 34.58 -11.59 -31.55
C VAL A 22 33.08 -11.61 -31.85
N ALA A 23 32.66 -11.24 -33.06
CA ALA A 23 31.25 -11.27 -33.46
C ALA A 23 30.65 -12.70 -33.38
N GLN A 24 31.40 -13.72 -33.80
CA GLN A 24 31.00 -15.11 -33.71
C GLN A 24 30.86 -15.58 -32.25
N VAL A 25 31.80 -15.24 -31.37
CA VAL A 25 31.72 -15.59 -29.95
C VAL A 25 30.56 -14.88 -29.27
N LEU A 26 30.36 -13.60 -29.56
CA LEU A 26 29.24 -12.84 -29.03
C LEU A 26 27.89 -13.40 -29.48
N SER A 27 27.80 -13.89 -30.72
CA SER A 27 26.59 -14.49 -31.27
C SER A 27 26.34 -15.91 -30.75
N SER A 28 27.40 -16.66 -30.45
CA SER A 28 27.34 -18.04 -29.94
C SER A 28 27.14 -18.12 -28.42
N THR A 29 27.23 -17.00 -27.69
CA THR A 29 27.16 -16.98 -26.23
C THR A 29 25.90 -16.26 -25.76
N LYS A 30 25.42 -16.63 -24.57
CA LYS A 30 24.33 -15.92 -23.87
C LYS A 30 24.82 -14.62 -23.22
N PHE A 31 25.93 -14.05 -23.66
CA PHE A 31 26.55 -12.89 -23.01
C PHE A 31 25.55 -11.75 -22.91
N PHE A 32 24.97 -11.31 -24.04
CA PHE A 32 23.98 -10.24 -24.07
C PHE A 32 22.74 -10.53 -23.23
N GLN A 33 22.28 -11.80 -23.20
CA GLN A 33 21.15 -12.22 -22.36
C GLN A 33 21.49 -12.08 -20.87
N ASN A 34 22.67 -12.55 -20.47
CA ASN A 34 23.12 -12.55 -19.08
C ASN A 34 23.41 -11.14 -18.56
N VAL A 35 23.87 -10.22 -19.42
CA VAL A 35 24.14 -8.83 -19.05
C VAL A 35 22.94 -7.89 -19.31
N GLY A 36 21.78 -8.44 -19.70
CA GLY A 36 20.56 -7.68 -19.97
C GLY A 36 20.64 -6.72 -21.16
N LEU A 37 21.62 -6.93 -22.05
CA LEU A 37 21.85 -6.15 -23.27
C LEU A 37 21.31 -6.83 -24.53
N GLU A 38 20.77 -8.06 -24.41
CA GLU A 38 20.05 -8.68 -25.50
C GLU A 38 18.93 -7.73 -25.88
N PRO A 39 18.85 -7.26 -27.15
CA PRO A 39 17.71 -6.50 -27.60
C PRO A 39 16.54 -7.44 -27.49
N VAL A 40 15.81 -7.34 -26.36
CA VAL A 40 14.57 -8.06 -26.11
C VAL A 40 13.75 -7.77 -27.35
N ALA A 41 13.53 -8.79 -28.19
CA ALA A 41 12.64 -8.68 -29.32
C ALA A 41 11.39 -8.05 -28.73
N SER A 42 11.12 -6.78 -29.09
CA SER A 42 10.24 -5.90 -28.34
C SER A 42 8.87 -6.55 -28.26
N ASN A 43 8.66 -7.34 -27.21
CA ASN A 43 7.43 -8.06 -26.98
C ASN A 43 6.48 -6.99 -26.51
N ARG A 44 5.84 -6.32 -27.49
CA ARG A 44 4.81 -5.29 -27.29
C ARG A 44 3.75 -5.79 -26.28
N SER A 45 3.57 -7.11 -26.22
CA SER A 45 2.80 -7.85 -25.21
C SER A 45 3.26 -7.61 -23.75
N ALA A 46 4.56 -7.73 -23.42
CA ALA A 46 5.04 -7.55 -22.06
C ALA A 46 4.85 -6.10 -21.57
N LYS A 47 5.10 -5.12 -22.44
CA LYS A 47 4.86 -3.70 -22.12
C LYS A 47 3.37 -3.41 -21.92
N ALA A 48 2.51 -4.01 -22.76
CA ALA A 48 1.05 -3.88 -22.64
C ALA A 48 0.52 -4.49 -21.33
N VAL A 49 1.03 -5.66 -20.94
CA VAL A 49 0.67 -6.33 -19.68
C VAL A 49 1.08 -5.47 -18.48
N VAL A 50 2.29 -4.92 -18.48
CA VAL A 50 2.74 -4.02 -17.40
C VAL A 50 1.89 -2.77 -17.33
N THR A 51 1.55 -2.14 -18.47
CA THR A 51 0.68 -0.95 -18.46
C THR A 51 -0.74 -1.27 -17.99
N ALA A 52 -1.28 -2.44 -18.29
CA ALA A 52 -2.60 -2.85 -17.81
C ALA A 52 -2.59 -3.07 -16.30
N GLN A 53 -1.56 -3.72 -15.75
CA GLN A 53 -1.40 -3.88 -14.30
C GLN A 53 -1.25 -2.54 -13.57
N VAL A 54 -0.50 -1.60 -14.15
CA VAL A 54 -0.37 -0.26 -13.56
C VAL A 54 -1.73 0.45 -13.51
N GLN A 55 -2.52 0.37 -14.58
CA GLN A 55 -3.87 0.98 -14.59
C GLN A 55 -4.82 0.32 -13.59
N GLU A 56 -4.77 -1.00 -13.44
CA GLU A 56 -5.56 -1.72 -12.43
C GLU A 56 -5.18 -1.29 -11.01
N LEU A 57 -3.88 -1.25 -10.71
CA LEU A 57 -3.37 -0.81 -9.40
C LEU A 57 -3.71 0.66 -9.12
N GLU A 58 -3.62 1.54 -10.12
CA GLU A 58 -4.04 2.94 -9.99
C GLU A 58 -5.53 3.06 -9.66
N ALA A 59 -6.38 2.26 -10.30
CA ALA A 59 -7.81 2.24 -10.02
C ALA A 59 -8.12 1.70 -8.61
N GLU A 60 -7.42 0.66 -8.17
CA GLU A 60 -7.55 0.09 -6.82
C GLU A 60 -7.14 1.11 -5.75
N VAL A 61 -6.00 1.80 -5.95
CA VAL A 61 -5.52 2.84 -5.03
C VAL A 61 -6.51 4.00 -4.94
N GLU A 62 -7.09 4.45 -6.04
CA GLU A 62 -8.10 5.52 -6.00
C GLU A 62 -9.39 5.07 -5.31
N ALA A 63 -9.83 3.82 -5.55
CA ALA A 63 -10.98 3.25 -4.84
C ALA A 63 -10.71 3.14 -3.33
N GLU A 64 -9.51 2.72 -2.94
CA GLU A 64 -9.12 2.62 -1.53
C GLU A 64 -9.04 4.01 -0.87
N LYS A 65 -8.47 5.02 -1.54
CA LYS A 65 -8.45 6.41 -1.03
C LYS A 65 -9.86 6.96 -0.79
N GLN A 66 -10.77 6.73 -1.74
CA GLN A 66 -12.17 7.16 -1.60
C GLN A 66 -12.87 6.40 -0.46
N GLY A 67 -12.62 5.09 -0.34
CA GLY A 67 -13.10 4.27 0.75
C GLY A 67 -12.60 4.76 2.12
N ALA A 68 -11.30 5.05 2.22
CA ALA A 68 -10.65 5.55 3.42
C ALA A 68 -11.21 6.92 3.84
N ALA A 69 -11.42 7.84 2.89
CA ALA A 69 -12.05 9.13 3.16
C ALA A 69 -13.47 8.94 3.72
N THR A 70 -14.29 8.10 3.07
CA THR A 70 -15.65 7.81 3.52
C THR A 70 -15.69 7.17 4.90
N LEU A 71 -14.75 6.27 5.20
CA LEU A 71 -14.66 5.64 6.52
C LEU A 71 -14.24 6.64 7.60
N LYS A 72 -13.32 7.55 7.27
CA LYS A 72 -12.88 8.60 8.18
C LYS A 72 -14.04 9.53 8.54
N ASP A 73 -14.82 9.97 7.55
CA ASP A 73 -15.98 10.84 7.78
C ASP A 73 -17.02 10.13 8.68
N LYS A 74 -17.32 8.86 8.41
CA LYS A 74 -18.22 8.06 9.26
C LYS A 74 -17.71 7.88 10.68
N LEU A 75 -16.39 7.76 10.84
CA LEU A 75 -15.78 7.61 12.16
C LEU A 75 -15.89 8.90 12.96
N GLU A 76 -15.64 10.05 12.33
CA GLU A 76 -15.77 11.37 12.94
C GLU A 76 -17.23 11.65 13.36
N ASP A 77 -18.20 11.34 12.49
CA ASP A 77 -19.63 11.44 12.81
C ASP A 77 -20.03 10.57 14.02
N LEU A 78 -19.52 9.33 14.06
CA LEU A 78 -19.78 8.40 15.17
C LEU A 78 -19.12 8.86 16.47
N GLU A 79 -17.89 9.36 16.40
CA GLU A 79 -17.16 9.89 17.55
C GLU A 79 -17.90 11.10 18.13
N GLN A 80 -18.30 12.05 17.29
CA GLN A 80 -19.07 13.22 17.72
C GLN A 80 -20.39 12.79 18.38
N LYS A 81 -21.16 11.90 17.75
CA LYS A 81 -22.44 11.44 18.31
C LYS A 81 -22.27 10.69 19.63
N SER A 82 -21.21 9.88 19.73
CA SER A 82 -20.86 9.15 20.96
C SER A 82 -20.52 10.13 22.08
N GLU A 83 -19.70 11.13 21.79
CA GLU A 83 -19.29 12.15 22.75
C GLU A 83 -20.47 13.01 23.21
N GLU A 84 -21.33 13.47 22.30
CA GLU A 84 -22.56 14.20 22.64
C GLU A 84 -23.48 13.36 23.54
N SER A 85 -23.63 12.07 23.25
CA SER A 85 -24.43 11.16 24.10
C SER A 85 -23.79 11.00 25.47
N ARG A 86 -22.47 10.89 25.55
CA ARG A 86 -21.73 10.76 26.80
C ARG A 86 -21.87 12.00 27.66
N VAL A 87 -21.75 13.19 27.07
CA VAL A 87 -21.94 14.48 27.78
C VAL A 87 -23.35 14.57 28.36
N LYS A 88 -24.39 14.28 27.57
CA LYS A 88 -25.78 14.28 28.05
C LYS A 88 -26.01 13.31 29.21
N GLN A 89 -25.44 12.11 29.14
CA GLN A 89 -25.54 11.14 30.23
C GLN A 89 -24.84 11.62 31.50
N VAL A 90 -23.68 12.26 31.38
CA VAL A 90 -22.97 12.83 32.53
C VAL A 90 -23.79 13.94 33.17
N GLU A 91 -24.34 14.87 32.38
CA GLU A 91 -25.21 15.95 32.86
C GLU A 91 -26.46 15.41 33.59
N GLU A 92 -27.09 14.36 33.05
CA GLU A 92 -28.24 13.71 33.70
C GLU A 92 -27.86 13.07 35.03
N ILE A 93 -26.72 12.37 35.09
CA ILE A 93 -26.20 11.78 36.33
C ILE A 93 -25.90 12.85 37.37
N GLU A 94 -25.28 13.95 36.99
CA GLU A 94 -24.99 15.06 37.91
C GLU A 94 -26.26 15.69 38.48
N LYS A 95 -27.27 15.88 37.63
CA LYS A 95 -28.58 16.36 38.08
C LYS A 95 -29.21 15.40 39.09
N LEU A 96 -29.23 14.10 38.77
CA LEU A 96 -29.79 13.08 39.67
C LEU A 96 -29.04 13.00 41.00
N LYS A 97 -27.71 13.17 40.99
CA LYS A 97 -26.92 13.23 42.22
C LYS A 97 -27.32 14.42 43.08
N LYS A 98 -27.46 15.61 42.48
CA LYS A 98 -27.89 16.80 43.20
C LYS A 98 -29.29 16.64 43.79
N ASP A 99 -30.24 16.14 43.01
CA ASP A 99 -31.60 15.88 43.49
C ASP A 99 -31.58 14.88 44.65
N ASN A 100 -30.74 13.84 44.58
CA ASN A 100 -30.58 12.87 45.65
C ASN A 100 -29.95 13.49 46.93
N GLU A 101 -28.95 14.36 46.79
CA GLU A 101 -28.36 15.10 47.92
C GLU A 101 -29.39 16.00 48.62
N GLU A 102 -30.22 16.71 47.84
CA GLU A 102 -31.31 17.54 48.36
C GLU A 102 -32.35 16.70 49.11
N ILE A 103 -32.74 15.54 48.55
CA ILE A 103 -33.65 14.59 49.21
C ILE A 103 -33.05 14.08 50.52
N CYS A 104 -31.78 13.65 50.52
CA CYS A 104 -31.11 13.19 51.73
C CYS A 104 -31.07 14.28 52.81
N ALA A 105 -30.78 15.54 52.44
CA ALA A 105 -30.80 16.67 53.36
C ALA A 105 -32.20 16.90 53.95
N LEU A 106 -33.26 16.85 53.14
CA LEU A 106 -34.63 17.00 53.60
C LEU A 106 -35.04 15.90 54.58
N VAL A 107 -34.69 14.64 54.28
CA VAL A 107 -34.94 13.50 55.16
C VAL A 107 -34.24 13.70 56.52
N GLN A 108 -32.97 14.14 56.51
CA GLN A 108 -32.23 14.45 57.73
C GLN A 108 -32.93 15.54 58.56
N CYS A 109 -33.39 16.62 57.92
CA CYS A 109 -34.15 17.69 58.58
C CYS A 109 -35.44 17.17 59.23
N LEU A 110 -36.22 16.36 58.51
CA LEU A 110 -37.47 15.76 59.03
C LEU A 110 -37.21 14.86 60.24
N LEU A 111 -36.18 14.02 60.18
CA LEU A 111 -35.79 13.15 61.30
C LEU A 111 -35.38 13.97 62.53
N ASN A 112 -34.60 15.04 62.34
CA ASN A 112 -34.19 15.92 63.44
C ASN A 112 -35.37 16.65 64.08
N MET A 113 -36.39 17.03 63.30
CA MET A 113 -37.62 17.65 63.83
C MET A 113 -38.50 16.66 64.60
N ASN A 114 -38.53 15.39 64.21
CA ASN A 114 -39.32 14.36 64.91
C ASN A 114 -38.66 13.88 66.21
N ASN A 115 -37.35 14.13 66.37
CA ASN A 115 -36.57 13.75 67.55
C ASN A 115 -36.38 14.91 68.56
N ALA A 116 -36.98 16.08 68.30
CA ALA A 116 -36.98 17.27 69.16
C ALA A 116 -38.32 17.41 69.90
#